data_AF-A0A964I204-F1
#
_entry.id   AF-A0A964I204-F1
#
_cell.length_a   1.000
_cell.length_b   1.000
_cell.length_c   1.000
_cell.angle_alpha   90.00
_cell.angle_beta   90.00
_cell.angle_gamma   90.00
#
_symmetry.space_group_name_H-M   'P 1'
#
loop_
_entity.id
_entity.type
_entity.pdbx_description
1 polymer ?
#
loop_
_entity_poly.entity_id
_entity_poly.type
_entity_poly.pdbx_seq_one_letter_code
_entity_poly.pdbx_strand_id
1 'polypeptide(L)'
;MLALSKVAGQPADPWGFEEAAVETWADILGPQYLDIALLAAFLLLAWVSFKRKSVPLKLVTFAVAIGYMGFAKSYLISITNIFSVIDWNWPVPKYNIAWYLFFGFTVVSTILWGRLYCGRICAYGALTQSLDLILPAHWRFDVPRAIEKRASPIKFGILAAVLGYYVLTHDLLIYQYVEPFWMFGLFGTTVMWIGVAVLLLATVFVRNLYCRFLCPVGATLGLMSYLTVFRIKRWSECHTCTMCQKTCQWGAIEGPKILVAECVRCDDCERLYADTKKCPHWRIIEYNSKKIQFLPLQPVR
;
A
#
# COMPACT_ATOMS: atom_id res chain seq x y z
N MET A 1 -24.24 50.89 35.85
CA MET A 1 -22.95 51.39 36.40
C MET A 1 -22.41 50.33 37.35
N LEU A 2 -21.18 49.88 37.11
CA LEU A 2 -20.29 49.05 37.95
C LEU A 2 -20.92 48.16 39.04
N ALA A 3 -20.73 46.84 38.91
CA ALA A 3 -20.68 45.94 40.03
C ALA A 3 -19.56 44.90 39.83
N LEU A 4 -18.42 45.18 40.47
CA LEU A 4 -17.49 44.16 40.96
C LEU A 4 -18.23 43.29 41.99
N SER A 5 -18.11 41.96 41.90
CA SER A 5 -18.23 41.07 43.07
C SER A 5 -17.99 39.58 42.71
N LYS A 6 -16.81 39.11 43.12
CA LYS A 6 -16.50 37.76 43.65
C LYS A 6 -16.46 36.56 42.70
N VAL A 7 -15.23 36.09 42.45
CA VAL A 7 -14.90 34.68 42.73
C VAL A 7 -13.80 34.69 43.78
N ALA A 8 -14.10 34.04 44.90
CA ALA A 8 -13.26 33.93 46.09
C ALA A 8 -12.50 32.61 46.07
N GLY A 9 -11.24 32.64 46.50
CA GLY A 9 -10.54 31.52 47.14
C GLY A 9 -10.12 30.34 46.26
N GLN A 10 -9.00 30.49 45.55
CA GLN A 10 -8.08 29.36 45.38
C GLN A 10 -6.91 29.57 46.36
N PRO A 11 -6.52 28.56 47.15
CA PRO A 11 -5.26 28.65 47.90
C PRO A 11 -4.13 28.72 46.87
N ALA A 12 -3.37 29.82 46.88
CA ALA A 12 -2.13 29.91 46.12
C ALA A 12 -1.23 28.75 46.55
N ASP A 13 -0.74 27.96 45.60
CA ASP A 13 0.15 26.87 45.89
C ASP A 13 1.44 27.43 46.56
N PRO A 14 1.98 26.81 47.62
CA PRO A 14 3.18 27.34 48.28
C PRO A 14 4.45 27.22 47.42
N TRP A 15 4.35 26.58 46.26
CA TRP A 15 5.48 26.11 45.46
C TRP A 15 5.58 26.81 44.09
N GLY A 16 4.67 27.73 43.76
CA GLY A 16 4.77 28.59 42.57
C GLY A 16 4.69 27.83 41.25
N PHE A 17 4.07 26.65 41.24
CA PHE A 17 3.76 25.97 39.99
C PHE A 17 2.55 26.65 39.38
N GLU A 18 2.73 27.38 38.28
CA GLU A 18 1.60 27.70 37.41
C GLU A 18 0.91 26.37 37.07
N GLU A 19 -0.35 26.23 37.47
CA GLU A 19 -1.19 25.10 37.06
C GLU A 19 -1.21 25.11 35.53
N ALA A 20 -0.34 24.31 34.91
CA ALA A 20 -0.31 24.15 33.47
C ALA A 20 -1.71 23.70 33.05
N ALA A 21 -2.45 24.61 32.40
CA ALA A 21 -3.82 24.37 31.98
C ALA A 21 -3.84 23.02 31.24
N VAL A 22 -4.67 22.09 31.73
CA VAL A 22 -4.80 20.77 31.11
C VAL A 22 -5.32 20.99 29.70
N GLU A 23 -4.43 20.87 28.71
CA GLU A 23 -4.80 21.07 27.31
C GLU A 23 -5.97 20.16 26.95
N THR A 24 -7.01 20.74 26.38
CA THR A 24 -8.19 19.98 25.99
C THR A 24 -7.95 19.25 24.66
N TRP A 25 -8.72 18.18 24.39
CA TRP A 25 -8.65 17.50 23.08
C TRP A 25 -8.91 18.44 21.90
N ALA A 26 -9.66 19.53 22.11
CA ALA A 26 -9.88 20.55 21.10
C ALA A 26 -8.60 21.34 20.78
N ASP A 27 -7.77 21.62 21.79
CA ASP A 27 -6.48 22.31 21.61
C ASP A 27 -5.45 21.42 20.91
N ILE A 28 -5.50 20.11 21.17
CA ILE A 28 -4.63 19.10 20.54
C ILE A 28 -5.04 18.86 19.07
N LEU A 29 -6.35 18.71 18.80
CA LEU A 29 -6.85 18.39 17.47
C LEU A 29 -7.01 19.60 16.56
N GLY A 30 -7.26 20.79 17.11
CA GLY A 30 -7.46 22.04 16.36
C GLY A 30 -6.42 22.28 15.26
N PRO A 31 -5.11 22.27 15.56
CA PRO A 31 -4.08 22.55 14.55
C PRO A 31 -3.90 21.42 13.52
N GLN A 32 -4.33 20.19 13.83
CA GLN A 32 -4.12 19.00 12.98
C GLN A 32 -5.38 18.52 12.27
N TYR A 33 -6.53 19.13 12.57
CA TYR A 33 -7.84 18.67 12.11
C TYR A 33 -7.90 18.51 10.60
N LEU A 34 -7.40 19.50 9.85
CA LEU A 34 -7.42 19.47 8.38
C LEU A 34 -6.63 18.26 7.85
N ASP A 35 -5.43 18.02 8.38
CA ASP A 35 -4.56 16.94 7.93
C ASP A 35 -5.14 15.57 8.26
N ILE A 36 -5.72 15.42 9.46
CA ILE A 36 -6.41 14.21 9.89
C ILE A 36 -7.65 13.97 9.01
N ALA A 37 -8.46 15.00 8.77
CA ALA A 37 -9.68 14.89 7.97
C ALA A 37 -9.37 14.52 6.51
N LEU A 38 -8.37 15.18 5.90
CA LEU A 38 -7.94 14.87 4.53
C LEU A 38 -7.34 13.47 4.41
N LEU A 39 -6.50 13.07 5.36
CA LEU A 39 -5.95 11.72 5.41
C LEU A 39 -7.06 10.68 5.59
N ALA A 40 -8.00 10.89 6.52
CA ALA A 40 -9.12 9.99 6.75
C ALA A 40 -10.01 9.86 5.50
N ALA A 41 -10.30 10.98 4.83
CA ALA A 41 -11.04 10.99 3.57
C ALA A 41 -10.31 10.19 2.47
N PHE A 42 -8.99 10.35 2.35
CA PHE A 42 -8.18 9.59 1.41
C PHE A 42 -8.14 8.09 1.75
N LEU A 43 -7.97 7.72 3.02
CA LEU A 43 -8.00 6.31 3.44
C LEU A 43 -9.37 5.68 3.21
N LEU A 44 -10.45 6.42 3.44
CA LEU A 44 -11.81 5.99 3.11
C LEU A 44 -11.96 5.79 1.59
N LEU A 45 -11.50 6.73 0.77
CA LEU A 45 -11.49 6.60 -0.68
C LEU A 45 -10.73 5.34 -1.11
N ALA A 46 -9.54 5.11 -0.58
CA ALA A 46 -8.74 3.91 -0.89
C ALA A 46 -9.46 2.62 -0.49
N TRP A 47 -10.10 2.60 0.69
CA TRP A 47 -10.88 1.45 1.17
C TRP A 47 -12.12 1.19 0.31
N VAL A 48 -12.89 2.22 -0.03
CA VAL A 48 -14.06 2.12 -0.93
C VAL A 48 -13.63 1.64 -2.30
N SER A 49 -12.55 2.21 -2.83
CA SER A 49 -11.96 1.85 -4.13
C SER A 49 -11.53 0.38 -4.19
N PHE A 50 -10.98 -0.14 -3.10
CA PHE A 50 -10.66 -1.56 -2.93
C PHE A 50 -11.90 -2.44 -2.79
N LYS A 51 -12.85 -2.07 -1.93
CA LYS A 51 -14.06 -2.87 -1.69
C LYS A 51 -14.96 -2.98 -2.91
N ARG A 52 -15.15 -1.87 -3.63
CA ARG A 52 -15.94 -1.83 -4.87
C ARG A 52 -15.21 -2.48 -6.04
N LYS A 53 -13.89 -2.68 -5.95
CA LYS A 53 -13.03 -3.22 -7.02
C LYS A 53 -13.29 -2.53 -8.37
N SER A 54 -13.52 -1.22 -8.35
CA SER A 54 -13.89 -0.46 -9.54
C SER A 54 -12.65 0.14 -10.19
N VAL A 55 -12.54 0.06 -11.52
CA VAL A 55 -11.44 0.64 -12.30
C VAL A 55 -11.38 2.16 -12.16
N PRO A 56 -12.45 2.94 -12.40
CA PRO A 56 -12.40 4.40 -12.28
C PRO A 56 -12.03 4.84 -10.86
N LEU A 57 -12.60 4.20 -9.82
CA LEU A 57 -12.21 4.50 -8.44
C LEU A 57 -10.73 4.19 -8.18
N LYS A 58 -10.18 3.12 -8.76
CA LYS A 58 -8.75 2.79 -8.67
C LYS A 58 -7.89 3.93 -9.25
N LEU A 59 -8.27 4.45 -10.41
CA LEU A 59 -7.55 5.55 -11.06
C LEU A 59 -7.64 6.85 -10.27
N VAL A 60 -8.82 7.19 -9.75
CA VAL A 60 -8.99 8.36 -8.88
C VAL A 60 -8.13 8.23 -7.62
N THR A 61 -8.15 7.06 -6.97
CA THR A 61 -7.28 6.82 -5.80
C THR A 61 -5.80 6.96 -6.16
N PHE A 62 -5.36 6.50 -7.34
CA PHE A 62 -3.98 6.66 -7.78
C PHE A 62 -3.59 8.11 -8.02
N ALA A 63 -4.44 8.89 -8.69
CA ALA A 63 -4.20 10.31 -8.90
C ALA A 63 -4.07 11.05 -7.55
N VAL A 64 -4.98 10.77 -6.60
CA VAL A 64 -4.92 11.35 -5.26
C VAL A 64 -3.70 10.85 -4.48
N ALA A 65 -3.34 9.57 -4.57
CA ALA A 65 -2.14 9.04 -3.90
C ALA A 65 -0.86 9.73 -4.40
N ILE A 66 -0.72 9.93 -5.72
CA ILE A 66 0.44 10.60 -6.31
C ILE A 66 0.46 12.08 -5.95
N GLY A 67 -0.66 12.79 -6.13
CA GLY A 67 -0.74 14.23 -5.90
C GLY A 67 -0.70 14.62 -4.42
N TYR A 68 -1.56 14.01 -3.60
CA TYR A 68 -1.69 14.34 -2.19
C TYR A 68 -0.63 13.66 -1.32
N MET A 69 -0.57 12.32 -1.31
CA MET A 69 0.37 11.59 -0.44
C MET A 69 1.81 11.67 -0.92
N GLY A 70 2.01 11.69 -2.24
CA GLY A 70 3.31 11.94 -2.86
C GLY A 70 3.69 13.41 -2.76
N PHE A 71 3.29 14.24 -3.72
CA PHE A 71 3.86 15.59 -3.85
C PHE A 71 3.43 16.58 -2.75
N ALA A 72 2.17 16.56 -2.29
CA ALA A 72 1.70 17.57 -1.34
C ALA A 72 2.16 17.31 0.11
N LYS A 73 2.12 16.05 0.56
CA LYS A 73 2.47 15.68 1.95
C LYS A 73 3.77 14.88 2.06
N SER A 74 4.23 14.24 0.99
CA SER A 74 5.40 13.33 1.00
C SER A 74 5.35 12.31 2.14
N TYR A 75 4.13 11.83 2.43
CA TYR A 75 3.86 10.99 3.59
C TYR A 75 3.70 9.53 3.17
N LEU A 76 4.83 8.82 3.14
CA LEU A 76 4.92 7.43 2.73
C LEU A 76 5.48 6.60 3.89
N ILE A 77 5.10 5.32 3.93
CA ILE A 77 5.73 4.38 4.85
C ILE A 77 7.14 4.11 4.31
N SER A 78 8.14 4.46 5.11
CA SER A 78 9.56 4.35 4.82
C SER A 78 10.21 3.34 5.78
N ILE A 79 11.40 2.86 5.43
CA ILE A 79 12.26 2.07 6.33
C ILE A 79 12.50 2.78 7.67
N THR A 80 12.51 4.11 7.69
CA THR A 80 12.64 4.89 8.92
C THR A 80 11.52 4.61 9.93
N ASN A 81 10.30 4.30 9.46
CA ASN A 81 9.22 3.87 10.35
C ASN A 81 9.50 2.50 10.98
N ILE A 82 10.23 1.62 10.29
CA ILE A 82 10.65 0.33 10.81
C ILE A 82 11.75 0.54 11.87
N PHE A 83 12.70 1.42 11.59
CA PHE A 83 13.75 1.81 12.56
C PHE A 83 13.14 2.38 13.85
N SER A 84 12.15 3.27 13.75
CA SER A 84 11.42 3.80 14.91
C SER A 84 10.74 2.71 15.74
N VAL A 85 10.20 1.67 15.10
CA VAL A 85 9.59 0.52 15.80
C VAL A 85 10.66 -0.32 16.51
N ILE A 86 11.82 -0.53 15.89
CA ILE A 86 12.94 -1.29 16.46
C ILE A 86 13.48 -0.60 17.73
N ASP A 87 13.69 0.71 17.67
CA ASP A 87 14.24 1.49 18.79
C ASP A 87 13.20 1.85 19.84
N TRP A 88 11.94 1.43 19.64
CA TRP A 88 10.81 1.85 20.48
C TRP A 88 10.66 3.38 20.58
N ASN A 89 11.11 4.11 19.56
CA ASN A 89 11.12 5.57 19.51
C ASN A 89 9.97 6.08 18.64
N TRP A 90 8.76 6.07 19.20
CA TRP A 90 7.55 6.45 18.48
C TRP A 90 7.31 7.96 18.56
N PRO A 91 6.78 8.60 17.48
CA PRO A 91 6.44 10.02 17.52
C PRO A 91 5.44 10.33 18.63
N VAL A 92 5.57 11.45 19.33
CA VAL A 92 4.65 11.80 20.43
C VAL A 92 3.19 11.81 19.93
N PRO A 93 2.29 10.98 20.49
CA PRO A 93 0.92 10.81 19.99
C PRO A 93 0.12 12.09 19.85
N LYS A 94 0.27 12.99 20.84
CA LYS A 94 -0.38 14.30 20.89
C LYS A 94 -0.19 15.11 19.60
N TYR A 95 0.98 15.01 18.97
CA TYR A 95 1.33 15.82 17.80
C TYR A 95 1.37 15.03 16.49
N ASN A 96 1.08 13.73 16.49
CA ASN A 96 1.29 12.87 15.33
C ASN A 96 0.11 11.93 15.06
N ILE A 97 -1.12 12.36 15.36
CA ILE A 97 -2.32 11.51 15.23
C ILE A 97 -2.49 10.99 13.81
N ALA A 98 -2.20 11.81 12.79
CA ALA A 98 -2.23 11.40 11.38
C ALA A 98 -1.25 10.24 11.10
N TRP A 99 -0.07 10.24 11.74
CA TRP A 99 0.91 9.15 11.63
C TRP A 99 0.33 7.84 12.13
N TYR A 100 -0.25 7.85 13.34
CA TYR A 100 -0.84 6.67 13.97
C TYR A 100 -2.03 6.14 13.17
N LEU A 101 -2.88 7.04 12.65
CA LEU A 101 -3.99 6.67 11.79
C LEU A 101 -3.48 5.96 10.52
N PHE A 102 -2.47 6.54 9.86
CA PHE A 102 -1.91 6.01 8.62
C PHE A 102 -1.16 4.68 8.82
N PHE A 103 -0.28 4.64 9.81
CA PHE A 103 0.50 3.45 10.17
C PHE A 103 -0.43 2.32 10.65
N GLY A 104 -1.36 2.63 11.55
CA GLY A 104 -2.36 1.68 12.05
C GLY A 104 -3.23 1.13 10.92
N PHE A 105 -3.75 1.98 10.03
CA PHE A 105 -4.49 1.53 8.85
C PHE A 105 -3.64 0.60 7.98
N THR A 106 -2.37 0.95 7.75
CA THR A 106 -1.46 0.16 6.91
C THR A 106 -1.20 -1.23 7.51
N VAL A 107 -0.90 -1.31 8.81
CA VAL A 107 -0.67 -2.58 9.50
C VAL A 107 -1.94 -3.44 9.52
N VAL A 108 -3.07 -2.86 9.96
CA VAL A 108 -4.35 -3.58 10.05
C VAL A 108 -4.81 -4.06 8.67
N SER A 109 -4.79 -3.21 7.66
CA SER A 109 -5.15 -3.62 6.30
C SER A 109 -4.20 -4.67 5.72
N THR A 110 -2.91 -4.61 6.08
CA THR A 110 -1.92 -5.63 5.69
C THR A 110 -2.21 -6.99 6.30
N ILE A 111 -2.55 -7.05 7.58
CA ILE A 111 -2.93 -8.30 8.25
C ILE A 111 -4.27 -8.83 7.73
N LEU A 112 -5.23 -7.96 7.41
CA LEU A 112 -6.54 -8.41 6.96
C LEU A 112 -6.51 -8.89 5.49
N TRP A 113 -5.97 -8.10 4.56
CA TRP A 113 -6.06 -8.37 3.12
C TRP A 113 -4.71 -8.58 2.42
N GLY A 114 -3.58 -8.40 3.10
CA GLY A 114 -2.25 -8.35 2.51
C GLY A 114 -1.89 -6.92 2.13
N ARG A 115 -0.85 -6.72 1.32
CA ARG A 115 -0.25 -5.39 1.04
C ARG A 115 -1.12 -4.40 0.25
N LEU A 116 -2.30 -4.07 0.78
CA LEU A 116 -3.24 -3.10 0.25
C LEU A 116 -2.62 -1.72 0.13
N TYR A 117 -1.73 -1.37 1.08
CA TYR A 117 -0.94 -0.16 1.04
C TYR A 117 -0.18 -0.01 -0.29
N CYS A 118 0.63 -1.00 -0.67
CA CYS A 118 1.37 -0.99 -1.93
C CYS A 118 0.45 -0.97 -3.16
N GLY A 119 -0.71 -1.63 -3.06
CA GLY A 119 -1.67 -1.74 -4.16
C GLY A 119 -2.46 -0.46 -4.43
N ARG A 120 -2.87 0.28 -3.39
CA ARG A 120 -3.86 1.38 -3.50
C ARG A 120 -3.41 2.72 -2.92
N ILE A 121 -2.45 2.76 -2.00
CA ILE A 121 -2.17 3.95 -1.16
C ILE A 121 -0.78 4.53 -1.42
N CYS A 122 0.22 3.67 -1.58
CA CYS A 122 1.59 4.07 -1.84
C CYS A 122 1.67 4.87 -3.15
N ALA A 123 2.12 6.13 -3.07
CA ALA A 123 2.26 7.01 -4.23
C ALA A 123 3.18 6.42 -5.30
N TYR A 124 4.30 5.82 -4.89
CA TYR A 124 5.24 5.18 -5.81
C TYR A 124 4.61 3.95 -6.52
N GLY A 125 3.90 3.10 -5.76
CA GLY A 125 3.19 1.95 -6.35
C GLY A 125 2.03 2.36 -7.25
N ALA A 126 1.34 3.46 -6.95
CA ALA A 126 0.31 4.04 -7.79
C ALA A 126 0.91 4.63 -9.08
N LEU A 127 2.05 5.30 -8.99
CA LEU A 127 2.80 5.83 -10.13
C LEU A 127 3.17 4.71 -11.10
N THR A 128 3.82 3.64 -10.62
CA THR A 128 4.28 2.55 -11.48
C THR A 128 3.12 1.75 -12.10
N GLN A 129 2.01 1.55 -11.38
CA GLN A 129 0.81 0.95 -11.95
C GLN A 129 0.10 1.86 -12.96
N SER A 130 0.14 3.18 -12.77
CA SER A 130 -0.45 4.12 -13.72
C SER A 130 0.34 4.15 -15.03
N LEU A 131 1.66 3.97 -14.97
CA LEU A 131 2.50 3.81 -16.16
C LEU A 131 2.07 2.61 -17.03
N ASP A 132 1.51 1.55 -16.45
CA ASP A 132 1.00 0.41 -17.24
C ASP A 132 -0.24 0.75 -18.10
N LEU A 133 -0.95 1.84 -17.78
CA LEU A 133 -2.09 2.32 -18.55
C LEU A 133 -1.69 3.24 -19.70
N ILE A 134 -0.58 3.96 -19.52
CA ILE A 134 -0.10 4.99 -20.45
C ILE A 134 0.88 4.37 -21.46
N LEU A 135 1.75 3.47 -21.01
CA LEU A 135 2.81 2.93 -21.84
C LEU A 135 2.33 1.82 -22.77
N PRO A 136 2.79 1.80 -24.04
CA PRO A 136 2.46 0.74 -24.97
C PRO A 136 2.95 -0.63 -24.50
N ALA A 137 2.15 -1.67 -24.71
CA ALA A 137 2.50 -3.03 -24.32
C ALA A 137 3.79 -3.55 -24.98
N HIS A 138 4.13 -3.08 -26.18
CA HIS A 138 5.32 -3.53 -26.91
C HIS A 138 6.65 -2.99 -26.35
N TRP A 139 6.63 -1.91 -25.54
CA TRP A 139 7.82 -1.45 -24.80
C TRP A 139 8.06 -2.25 -23.53
N ARG A 140 7.05 -2.99 -23.06
CA ARG A 140 7.13 -3.75 -21.81
C ARG A 140 7.82 -5.09 -22.07
N PHE A 141 8.92 -5.33 -21.36
CA PHE A 141 9.60 -6.61 -21.31
C PHE A 141 9.07 -7.45 -20.15
N ASP A 142 8.45 -8.59 -20.46
CA ASP A 142 8.01 -9.56 -19.47
C ASP A 142 9.18 -10.43 -19.01
N VAL A 143 9.63 -10.21 -17.77
CA VAL A 143 10.74 -10.97 -17.18
C VAL A 143 10.38 -12.46 -17.11
N PRO A 144 11.22 -13.36 -17.65
CA PRO A 144 11.03 -14.79 -17.53
C PRO A 144 10.90 -15.24 -16.07
N ARG A 145 10.00 -16.19 -15.82
CA ARG A 145 9.66 -16.62 -14.45
C ARG A 145 10.84 -17.19 -13.66
N ALA A 146 11.77 -17.85 -14.33
CA ALA A 146 12.98 -18.36 -13.67
C ALA A 146 13.83 -17.23 -13.08
N ILE A 147 13.94 -16.11 -13.79
CA ILE A 147 14.69 -14.93 -13.33
C ILE A 147 13.92 -14.24 -12.21
N GLU A 148 12.61 -14.05 -12.40
CA GLU A 148 11.76 -13.46 -11.36
C GLU A 148 11.88 -14.20 -10.03
N LYS A 149 11.80 -15.54 -10.05
CA LYS A 149 11.85 -16.36 -8.83
C LYS A 149 13.20 -16.27 -8.12
N ARG A 150 14.29 -16.13 -8.88
CA ARG A 150 15.65 -15.93 -8.34
C ARG A 150 15.88 -14.52 -7.84
N ALA A 151 15.24 -13.52 -8.44
CA ALA A 151 15.38 -12.10 -8.09
C ALA A 151 14.42 -11.65 -6.98
N SER A 152 13.26 -12.29 -6.82
CA SER A 152 12.31 -12.02 -5.73
C SER A 152 12.95 -12.00 -4.32
N PRO A 153 13.90 -12.88 -3.94
CA PRO A 153 14.54 -12.80 -2.62
C PRO A 153 15.43 -11.56 -2.41
N ILE A 154 15.86 -10.87 -3.48
CA ILE A 154 16.81 -9.75 -3.38
C ILE A 154 16.30 -8.64 -2.46
N LYS A 155 15.01 -8.30 -2.52
CA LYS A 155 14.42 -7.26 -1.64
C LYS A 155 14.51 -7.61 -0.16
N PHE A 156 14.48 -8.91 0.19
CA PHE A 156 14.64 -9.35 1.58
C PHE A 156 16.10 -9.32 2.00
N GLY A 157 17.04 -9.59 1.06
CA GLY A 157 18.46 -9.36 1.26
C GLY A 157 18.78 -7.88 1.50
N ILE A 158 18.19 -6.97 0.71
CA ILE A 158 18.30 -5.52 0.91
C ILE A 158 17.72 -5.11 2.26
N LEU A 159 16.53 -5.60 2.62
CA LEU A 159 15.94 -5.36 3.94
C LEU A 159 16.89 -5.79 5.06
N ALA A 160 17.43 -7.01 5.00
CA ALA A 160 18.36 -7.52 6.00
C ALA A 160 19.65 -6.68 6.08
N ALA A 161 20.22 -6.28 4.94
CA ALA A 161 21.42 -5.45 4.89
C ALA A 161 21.18 -4.05 5.48
N VAL A 162 20.04 -3.43 5.17
CA VAL A 162 19.69 -2.09 5.66
C VAL A 162 19.38 -2.11 7.16
N LEU A 163 18.63 -3.12 7.63
CA LEU A 163 18.39 -3.31 9.06
C LEU A 163 19.71 -3.61 9.80
N GLY A 164 20.57 -4.46 9.24
CA GLY A 164 21.87 -4.79 9.82
C GLY A 164 22.80 -3.59 9.90
N TYR A 165 22.89 -2.78 8.84
CA TYR A 165 23.62 -1.52 8.86
C TYR A 165 23.07 -0.58 9.95
N TYR A 166 21.76 -0.40 10.00
CA TYR A 166 21.12 0.46 10.99
C TYR A 166 21.42 0.03 12.43
N VAL A 167 21.33 -1.26 12.74
CA VAL A 167 21.63 -1.79 14.07
C VAL A 167 23.10 -1.58 14.46
N LEU A 168 24.01 -1.52 13.49
CA LEU A 168 25.44 -1.32 13.74
C LEU A 168 25.84 0.16 13.87
N THR A 169 25.21 1.05 13.11
CA THR A 169 25.63 2.46 12.99
C THR A 169 24.65 3.44 13.62
N HIS A 170 23.38 3.04 13.80
CA HIS A 170 22.23 3.91 14.11
C HIS A 170 22.07 5.09 13.14
N ASP A 171 22.63 4.98 11.93
CA ASP A 171 22.57 6.02 10.91
C ASP A 171 21.27 5.89 10.11
N LEU A 172 20.37 6.86 10.31
CA LEU A 172 19.10 6.94 9.61
C LEU A 172 19.28 7.32 8.13
N LEU A 173 20.32 8.06 7.76
CA LEU A 173 20.46 8.67 6.43
C LEU A 173 20.59 7.65 5.29
N ILE A 174 20.89 6.38 5.62
CA ILE A 174 20.89 5.28 4.65
C ILE A 174 19.57 5.19 3.85
N TYR A 175 18.43 5.61 4.43
CA TYR A 175 17.13 5.54 3.75
C TYR A 175 17.14 6.29 2.40
N GLN A 176 17.90 7.37 2.30
CA GLN A 176 17.93 8.23 1.11
C GLN A 176 18.51 7.53 -0.12
N TYR A 177 19.41 6.56 0.09
CA TYR A 177 20.05 5.80 -0.98
C TYR A 177 19.27 4.54 -1.36
N VAL A 178 18.51 3.99 -0.42
CA VAL A 178 17.75 2.76 -0.61
C VAL A 178 16.38 3.04 -1.18
N GLU A 179 15.73 4.13 -0.73
CA GLU A 179 14.35 4.44 -1.06
C GLU A 179 14.24 5.68 -1.95
N PRO A 180 13.63 5.58 -3.14
CA PRO A 180 13.44 6.73 -4.03
C PRO A 180 12.31 7.66 -3.56
N PHE A 181 11.74 7.46 -2.36
CA PHE A 181 10.54 8.17 -1.90
C PHE A 181 10.76 9.67 -1.69
N TRP A 182 11.98 10.09 -1.38
CA TRP A 182 12.37 11.48 -1.26
C TRP A 182 12.10 12.28 -2.55
N MET A 183 12.00 11.61 -3.71
CA MET A 183 11.72 12.26 -5.00
C MET A 183 10.39 13.04 -4.98
N PHE A 184 9.41 12.60 -4.19
CA PHE A 184 8.12 13.27 -4.09
C PHE A 184 8.20 14.58 -3.31
N GLY A 185 9.14 14.68 -2.37
CA GLY A 185 9.44 15.93 -1.68
C GLY A 185 10.32 16.87 -2.50
N LEU A 186 10.82 16.43 -3.65
CA LEU A 186 11.76 17.17 -4.51
C LEU A 186 13.08 17.55 -3.80
N PHE A 187 13.47 16.82 -2.75
CA PHE A 187 14.69 17.04 -1.98
C PHE A 187 15.74 15.99 -2.28
N GLY A 188 16.76 16.33 -3.08
CA GLY A 188 17.86 15.40 -3.34
C GLY A 188 19.01 16.00 -4.14
N THR A 189 20.16 15.32 -4.10
CA THR A 189 21.36 15.72 -4.84
C THR A 189 21.29 15.28 -6.30
N THR A 190 22.13 15.84 -7.16
CA THR A 190 22.20 15.49 -8.59
C THR A 190 22.39 13.98 -8.81
N VAL A 191 23.24 13.34 -8.01
CA VAL A 191 23.49 11.89 -8.11
C VAL A 191 22.23 11.08 -7.79
N MET A 192 21.49 11.48 -6.76
CA MET A 192 20.26 10.81 -6.36
C MET A 192 19.17 10.96 -7.45
N TRP A 193 19.06 12.14 -8.07
CA TRP A 193 18.15 12.38 -9.19
C TRP A 193 18.50 11.53 -10.42
N ILE A 194 19.78 11.40 -10.75
CA ILE A 194 20.23 10.50 -11.82
C ILE A 194 19.82 9.06 -11.50
N GLY A 195 20.02 8.61 -10.26
CA GLY A 195 19.63 7.27 -9.82
C GLY A 195 18.13 7.00 -9.97
N VAL A 196 17.29 7.94 -9.52
CA VAL A 196 15.83 7.84 -9.67
C VAL A 196 15.42 7.88 -11.15
N ALA A 197 16.03 8.73 -11.97
CA ALA A 197 15.74 8.80 -13.40
C ALA A 197 16.06 7.48 -14.12
N VAL A 198 17.22 6.88 -13.84
CA VAL A 198 17.60 5.55 -14.36
C VAL A 198 16.59 4.50 -13.92
N LEU A 199 16.19 4.52 -12.65
CA LEU A 199 15.25 3.55 -12.08
C LEU A 199 13.83 3.69 -12.65
N LEU A 200 13.36 4.92 -12.88
CA LEU A 200 12.09 5.19 -13.56
C LEU A 200 12.15 4.77 -15.04
N LEU A 201 13.25 5.06 -15.72
CA LEU A 201 13.47 4.62 -17.10
C LEU A 201 13.48 3.09 -17.20
N ALA A 202 14.17 2.41 -16.29
CA ALA A 202 14.16 0.95 -16.21
C ALA A 202 12.74 0.42 -15.92
N THR A 203 11.94 1.17 -15.15
CA THR A 203 10.54 0.83 -14.87
C THR A 203 9.62 0.99 -16.09
N VAL A 204 9.99 1.76 -17.11
CA VAL A 204 9.29 1.81 -18.41
C VAL A 204 9.36 0.43 -19.08
N PHE A 205 10.53 -0.19 -19.11
CA PHE A 205 10.73 -1.50 -19.74
C PHE A 205 10.27 -2.65 -18.84
N VAL A 206 10.62 -2.63 -17.56
CA VAL A 206 10.29 -3.71 -16.60
C VAL A 206 9.27 -3.22 -15.58
N ARG A 207 8.08 -3.84 -15.59
CA ARG A 207 6.98 -3.44 -14.70
C ARG A 207 7.40 -3.52 -13.22
N ASN A 208 7.13 -2.43 -12.50
CA ASN A 208 7.24 -2.34 -11.05
C ASN A 208 8.63 -2.76 -10.50
N LEU A 209 9.71 -2.52 -11.25
CA LEU A 209 11.06 -3.04 -10.98
C LEU A 209 11.49 -2.83 -9.52
N TYR A 210 11.44 -1.59 -9.04
CA TYR A 210 11.82 -1.24 -7.67
C TYR A 210 10.94 -1.94 -6.62
N CYS A 211 9.62 -1.85 -6.75
CA CYS A 211 8.69 -2.44 -5.80
C CYS A 211 8.75 -3.98 -5.76
N ARG A 212 9.17 -4.62 -6.87
CA ARG A 212 9.22 -6.07 -7.01
C ARG A 212 10.54 -6.65 -6.48
N PHE A 213 11.66 -5.95 -6.66
CA PHE A 213 13.00 -6.51 -6.39
C PHE A 213 13.85 -5.73 -5.39
N LEU A 214 13.56 -4.46 -5.14
CA LEU A 214 14.46 -3.57 -4.39
C LEU A 214 13.83 -2.96 -3.13
N CYS A 215 12.51 -2.78 -3.10
CA CYS A 215 11.82 -2.03 -2.05
C CYS A 215 11.83 -2.76 -0.69
N PRO A 216 12.53 -2.23 0.34
CA PRO A 216 12.62 -2.88 1.64
C PRO A 216 11.30 -2.80 2.42
N VAL A 217 10.56 -1.67 2.35
CA VAL A 217 9.22 -1.55 2.94
C VAL A 217 8.26 -2.58 2.32
N GLY A 218 8.35 -2.77 1.01
CA GLY A 218 7.59 -3.78 0.29
C GLY A 218 7.94 -5.20 0.75
N ALA A 219 9.20 -5.46 1.10
CA ALA A 219 9.66 -6.72 1.67
C ALA A 219 9.09 -6.93 3.08
N THR A 220 9.14 -5.91 3.96
CA THR A 220 8.58 -5.98 5.32
C THR A 220 7.07 -6.25 5.30
N LEU A 221 6.31 -5.48 4.52
CA LEU A 221 4.87 -5.72 4.36
C LEU A 221 4.60 -7.08 3.68
N GLY A 222 5.55 -7.58 2.89
CA GLY A 222 5.48 -8.89 2.25
C GLY A 222 5.58 -10.03 3.26
N LEU A 223 6.51 -9.90 4.23
CA LEU A 223 6.60 -10.80 5.38
C LEU A 223 5.34 -10.74 6.24
N MET A 224 4.83 -9.53 6.53
CA MET A 224 3.58 -9.37 7.26
C MET A 224 2.38 -10.01 6.55
N SER A 225 2.42 -10.09 5.21
CA SER A 225 1.34 -10.68 4.42
C SER A 225 1.20 -12.20 4.56
N TYR A 226 2.13 -12.89 5.22
CA TYR A 226 1.92 -14.29 5.61
C TYR A 226 0.84 -14.45 6.70
N LEU A 227 0.62 -13.40 7.52
CA LEU A 227 -0.42 -13.36 8.55
C LEU A 227 -1.82 -13.05 7.98
N THR A 228 -1.97 -13.03 6.66
CA THR A 228 -3.21 -12.58 6.02
C THR A 228 -4.39 -13.48 6.29
N VAL A 229 -5.46 -12.86 6.80
CA VAL A 229 -6.72 -13.53 7.12
C VAL A 229 -7.55 -13.78 5.85
N PHE A 230 -7.81 -12.73 5.07
CA PHE A 230 -8.62 -12.83 3.87
C PHE A 230 -7.72 -13.14 2.66
N ARG A 231 -7.65 -14.41 2.27
CA ARG A 231 -6.93 -14.85 1.08
C ARG A 231 -7.75 -14.70 -0.21
N ILE A 232 -7.06 -14.63 -1.36
CA ILE A 232 -7.72 -14.63 -2.68
C ILE A 232 -8.26 -16.03 -2.96
N LYS A 233 -9.55 -16.13 -3.31
CA LYS A 233 -10.20 -17.39 -3.65
C LYS A 233 -9.81 -17.85 -5.07
N ARG A 234 -9.79 -19.15 -5.28
CA ARG A 234 -9.54 -19.82 -6.57
C ARG A 234 -10.55 -20.94 -6.77
N TRP A 235 -10.98 -21.15 -8.01
CA TRP A 235 -11.78 -22.30 -8.42
C TRP A 235 -10.89 -23.52 -8.70
N SER A 236 -11.47 -24.72 -8.74
CA SER A 236 -10.76 -25.96 -9.06
C SER A 236 -10.20 -25.96 -10.49
N GLU A 237 -10.84 -25.27 -11.43
CA GLU A 237 -10.38 -25.16 -12.82
C GLU A 237 -9.21 -24.17 -12.98
N CYS A 238 -8.84 -23.45 -11.91
CA CYS A 238 -7.69 -22.54 -11.94
C CYS A 238 -6.35 -23.28 -12.05
N HIS A 239 -6.31 -24.61 -11.88
CA HIS A 239 -5.10 -25.40 -12.04
C HIS A 239 -4.62 -25.47 -13.50
N THR A 240 -5.53 -25.39 -14.47
CA THR A 240 -5.22 -25.41 -15.91
C THR A 240 -5.28 -24.01 -16.54
N CYS A 241 -6.05 -23.08 -15.94
CA CYS A 241 -6.19 -21.71 -16.42
C CYS A 241 -5.06 -20.79 -15.94
N THR A 242 -4.38 -20.12 -16.87
CA THR A 242 -3.29 -19.15 -16.58
C THR A 242 -3.70 -17.68 -16.77
N MET A 243 -4.98 -17.38 -16.95
CA MET A 243 -5.47 -16.02 -17.23
C MET A 243 -5.06 -15.00 -16.16
N CYS A 244 -5.35 -15.30 -14.88
CA CYS A 244 -4.95 -14.41 -13.78
C CYS A 244 -3.43 -14.29 -13.63
N GLN A 245 -2.68 -15.33 -13.99
CA GLN A 245 -1.23 -15.31 -13.99
C GLN A 245 -0.67 -14.35 -15.04
N LYS A 246 -1.25 -14.34 -16.25
CA LYS A 246 -0.86 -13.44 -17.34
C LYS A 246 -1.25 -11.99 -17.05
N THR A 247 -2.39 -11.76 -16.42
CA THR A 247 -2.85 -10.41 -16.06
C THR A 247 -2.07 -9.80 -14.89
N CYS A 248 -1.37 -10.59 -14.08
CA CYS A 248 -0.66 -10.11 -12.91
C CYS A 248 0.61 -9.32 -13.29
N GLN A 249 0.51 -7.99 -13.27
CA GLN A 249 1.64 -7.07 -13.52
C GLN A 249 2.79 -7.18 -12.49
N TRP A 250 2.51 -7.82 -11.36
CA TRP A 250 3.44 -8.03 -10.25
C TRP A 250 4.13 -9.40 -10.29
N GLY A 251 3.66 -10.31 -11.15
CA GLY A 251 4.16 -11.68 -11.26
C GLY A 251 3.92 -12.58 -10.04
N ALA A 252 3.07 -12.15 -9.10
CA ALA A 252 2.78 -12.83 -7.83
C ALA A 252 1.94 -14.13 -7.94
N ILE A 253 1.64 -14.63 -9.13
CA ILE A 253 0.77 -15.78 -9.36
C ILE A 253 1.53 -16.85 -10.15
N GLU A 254 1.55 -18.08 -9.63
CA GLU A 254 2.12 -19.29 -10.22
C GLU A 254 1.02 -20.36 -10.37
N GLY A 255 0.40 -20.43 -11.55
CA GLY A 255 -0.77 -21.27 -11.81
C GLY A 255 -1.90 -20.95 -10.81
N PRO A 256 -2.33 -21.93 -9.98
CA PRO A 256 -3.33 -21.69 -8.94
C PRO A 256 -2.75 -20.98 -7.70
N LYS A 257 -1.43 -21.07 -7.47
CA LYS A 257 -0.78 -20.58 -6.25
C LYS A 257 -0.53 -19.08 -6.33
N ILE A 258 -0.77 -18.39 -5.23
CA ILE A 258 -0.51 -16.96 -5.08
C ILE A 258 0.62 -16.81 -4.07
N LEU A 259 1.69 -16.15 -4.50
CA LEU A 259 2.81 -15.81 -3.65
C LEU A 259 2.41 -14.60 -2.79
N VAL A 260 2.01 -14.84 -1.54
CA VAL A 260 1.46 -13.82 -0.65
C VAL A 260 2.43 -12.66 -0.40
N ALA A 261 3.73 -12.95 -0.29
CA ALA A 261 4.78 -11.95 -0.11
C ALA A 261 5.07 -11.11 -1.37
N GLU A 262 4.64 -11.57 -2.55
CA GLU A 262 4.76 -10.84 -3.83
C GLU A 262 3.45 -10.19 -4.28
N CYS A 263 2.31 -10.61 -3.74
CA CYS A 263 1.03 -9.99 -4.05
C CYS A 263 0.92 -8.61 -3.39
N VAL A 264 0.61 -7.56 -4.18
CA VAL A 264 0.31 -6.21 -3.65
C VAL A 264 -1.19 -5.95 -3.49
N ARG A 265 -2.02 -6.98 -3.67
CA ARG A 265 -3.48 -6.89 -3.60
C ARG A 265 -4.09 -5.78 -4.47
N CYS A 266 -3.57 -5.61 -5.70
CA CYS A 266 -4.06 -4.64 -6.70
C CYS A 266 -5.40 -5.00 -7.37
N ASP A 267 -6.11 -6.00 -6.84
CA ASP A 267 -7.45 -6.49 -7.23
C ASP A 267 -7.71 -6.86 -8.70
N ASP A 268 -6.75 -6.71 -9.61
CA ASP A 268 -6.92 -7.01 -11.04
C ASP A 268 -7.34 -8.47 -11.29
N CYS A 269 -6.70 -9.43 -10.61
CA CYS A 269 -7.06 -10.84 -10.71
C CYS A 269 -8.40 -11.17 -10.04
N GLU A 270 -8.81 -10.41 -9.02
CA GLU A 270 -10.10 -10.63 -8.36
C GLU A 270 -11.26 -10.10 -9.19
N ARG A 271 -11.04 -9.00 -9.92
CA ARG A 271 -11.99 -8.49 -10.92
C ARG A 271 -12.16 -9.50 -12.04
N LEU A 272 -11.06 -10.05 -12.55
CA LEU A 272 -11.10 -11.09 -13.58
C LEU A 272 -11.78 -12.37 -13.09
N TYR A 273 -11.54 -12.77 -11.82
CA TYR A 273 -12.21 -13.92 -11.19
C TYR A 273 -13.73 -13.74 -11.09
N ALA A 274 -14.19 -12.52 -10.79
CA ALA A 274 -15.61 -12.19 -10.65
C ALA A 274 -16.31 -11.89 -11.98
N ASP A 275 -15.57 -11.64 -13.06
CA ASP A 275 -16.12 -11.33 -14.38
C ASP A 275 -16.69 -12.59 -15.04
N THR A 276 -18.02 -12.66 -15.14
CA THR A 276 -18.75 -13.81 -15.71
C THR A 276 -18.49 -14.01 -17.19
N LYS A 277 -18.09 -12.97 -17.92
CA LYS A 277 -17.85 -13.02 -19.36
C LYS A 277 -16.41 -13.42 -19.68
N LYS A 278 -15.44 -13.02 -18.86
CA LYS A 278 -14.01 -13.25 -19.12
C LYS A 278 -13.45 -14.51 -18.44
N CYS A 279 -13.93 -14.85 -17.25
CA CYS A 279 -13.43 -16.00 -16.51
C CYS A 279 -13.89 -17.32 -17.17
N PRO A 280 -12.96 -18.24 -17.53
CA PRO A 280 -13.35 -19.51 -18.16
C PRO A 280 -14.31 -20.36 -17.32
N HIS A 281 -14.20 -20.33 -15.98
CA HIS A 281 -15.10 -21.06 -15.08
C HIS A 281 -16.57 -20.65 -15.29
N TRP A 282 -16.86 -19.35 -15.28
CA TRP A 282 -18.23 -18.85 -15.49
C TRP A 282 -18.74 -19.14 -16.91
N ARG A 283 -17.87 -19.06 -17.92
CA ARG A 283 -18.23 -19.42 -19.30
C ARG A 283 -18.58 -20.90 -19.45
N ILE A 284 -17.88 -21.79 -18.75
CA ILE A 284 -18.17 -23.23 -18.75
C ILE A 284 -19.54 -23.48 -18.10
N ILE A 285 -19.83 -22.83 -16.97
CA ILE A 285 -21.14 -22.91 -16.31
C ILE A 285 -22.25 -22.42 -17.24
N GLU A 286 -22.07 -21.27 -17.90
CA GLU A 286 -23.06 -20.73 -18.83
C GLU A 286 -23.26 -21.62 -20.07
N TYR A 287 -22.19 -22.23 -20.59
CA TYR A 287 -22.28 -23.18 -21.70
C TYR A 287 -23.04 -24.45 -21.29
N ASN A 288 -22.71 -25.00 -20.12
CA ASN A 288 -23.34 -26.22 -19.61
C ASN A 288 -24.82 -25.99 -19.27
N SER A 289 -25.19 -24.84 -18.70
CA SER A 289 -26.59 -24.53 -18.41
C SER A 289 -27.44 -24.43 -19.68
N LYS A 290 -26.92 -23.78 -20.73
CA LYS A 290 -27.57 -23.76 -22.06
C LYS A 290 -27.68 -25.16 -22.65
N LYS A 291 -26.62 -25.97 -22.58
CA LYS A 291 -26.63 -27.35 -23.10
C LYS A 291 -27.70 -28.21 -22.42
N ILE A 292 -27.86 -28.09 -21.10
CA ILE A 292 -28.91 -28.79 -20.34
C ILE A 292 -30.30 -28.31 -20.75
N GLN A 293 -30.48 -27.02 -21.03
CA GLN A 293 -31.75 -26.46 -21.48
C GLN A 293 -32.17 -26.97 -22.88
N PHE A 294 -31.23 -27.36 -23.73
CA PHE A 294 -31.48 -27.92 -25.08
C PHE A 294 -31.56 -29.45 -25.12
N LEU A 295 -31.35 -30.16 -24.00
CA LEU A 295 -31.58 -31.59 -23.94
C LEU A 295 -33.10 -31.83 -23.82
N PRO A 296 -33.74 -32.56 -24.74
CA PRO A 296 -35.13 -32.93 -24.58
C PRO A 296 -35.25 -33.72 -23.27
N LEU A 297 -36.11 -33.27 -22.37
CA LEU A 297 -36.47 -34.00 -21.16
C LEU A 297 -37.12 -35.30 -21.63
N GLN A 298 -36.34 -36.37 -21.74
CA GLN A 298 -36.90 -37.70 -21.96
C GLN A 298 -37.68 -38.04 -20.70
N PRO A 299 -38.99 -38.35 -20.80
CA PRO A 299 -39.75 -38.78 -19.65
C PRO A 299 -39.09 -40.05 -19.10
N VAL A 300 -38.73 -40.00 -17.82
CA VAL A 300 -38.30 -41.19 -17.08
C VAL A 300 -39.48 -42.15 -17.11
N ARG A 301 -39.33 -43.26 -17.83
CA ARG A 301 -40.33 -44.31 -17.97
C ARG A 301 -40.25 -45.27 -16.79
#